data_AF-A0A962ICU2-F1
#
_entry.id   AF-A0A962ICU2-F1
#
_cell.length_a   1.000
_cell.length_b   1.000
_cell.length_c   1.000
_cell.angle_alpha   90.00
_cell.angle_beta   90.00
_cell.angle_gamma   90.00
#
_symmetry.space_group_name_H-M   'P 1'
#
loop_
_entity.id
_entity.type
_entity.pdbx_description
1 polymer ?
#
loop_
_entity_poly.entity_id
_entity_poly.type
_entity_poly.pdbx_seq_one_letter_code
_entity_poly.pdbx_strand_id
1 'polypeptide(L)'
;MRLTRTTAMALLTLSGLFTTAQADQCAYISQQQAGAALDHIKPGTEFLAYCEPCDEPTPARSAMQSVQELRAAPTGYENTWEISVNGKGIDLAYTFVKR
;
A
#
# COMPACT_ATOMS: atom_id res chain seq x y z
N MET A 1 -29.98 42.13 43.86
CA MET A 1 -29.78 42.28 42.40
C MET A 1 -28.54 41.53 41.98
N ARG A 2 -28.69 40.61 41.02
CA ARG A 2 -27.63 39.80 40.40
C ARG A 2 -26.92 40.63 39.33
N LEU A 3 -25.62 40.38 39.11
CA LEU A 3 -24.99 40.33 37.78
C LEU A 3 -23.69 39.51 37.94
N THR A 4 -23.82 38.17 37.96
CA THR A 4 -23.47 37.24 36.86
C THR A 4 -21.99 37.21 36.52
N ARG A 5 -21.31 36.21 37.09
CA ARG A 5 -20.08 35.60 36.56
C ARG A 5 -20.37 35.10 35.15
N THR A 6 -19.62 35.54 34.16
CA THR A 6 -19.59 34.89 32.85
C THR A 6 -18.19 34.33 32.64
N THR A 7 -18.11 33.04 32.88
CA THR A 7 -17.02 32.11 32.59
C THR A 7 -16.45 32.34 31.19
N ALA A 8 -15.15 32.61 31.11
CA ALA A 8 -14.37 32.42 29.90
C ALA A 8 -14.35 30.92 29.58
N MET A 9 -15.20 30.48 28.66
CA MET A 9 -15.22 29.10 28.18
C MET A 9 -14.55 29.08 26.82
N ALA A 10 -13.24 28.81 26.84
CA ALA A 10 -12.41 28.66 25.65
C ALA A 10 -12.92 27.49 24.81
N LEU A 11 -13.52 27.80 23.66
CA LEU A 11 -13.94 26.83 22.65
C LEU A 11 -12.73 26.51 21.75
N LEU A 12 -11.80 25.68 22.23
CA LEU A 12 -10.75 25.07 21.40
C LEU A 12 -11.17 23.63 21.04
N THR A 13 -12.14 23.52 20.12
CA THR A 13 -12.60 22.24 19.58
C THR A 13 -11.70 21.79 18.41
N LEU A 14 -10.63 21.07 18.79
CA LEU A 14 -10.17 19.80 18.20
C LEU A 14 -10.33 19.60 16.68
N SER A 15 -9.53 20.27 15.85
CA SER A 15 -9.50 20.09 14.38
C SER A 15 -8.31 19.23 13.88
N GLY A 16 -7.59 18.56 14.79
CA GLY A 16 -6.18 18.20 14.54
C GLY A 16 -5.81 16.73 14.38
N LEU A 17 -6.71 15.77 14.12
CA LEU A 17 -6.33 14.34 14.10
C LEU A 17 -6.94 13.50 12.96
N PHE A 18 -7.12 14.09 11.78
CA PHE A 18 -7.29 13.29 10.56
C PHE A 18 -6.01 13.37 9.73
N THR A 19 -4.90 12.85 10.27
CA THR A 19 -3.83 12.39 9.40
C THR A 19 -4.41 11.21 8.65
N THR A 20 -4.76 11.38 7.38
CA THR A 20 -4.98 10.23 6.50
C THR A 20 -3.69 9.43 6.59
N ALA A 21 -3.76 8.21 7.14
CA ALA A 21 -2.67 7.28 7.01
C ALA A 21 -2.46 7.12 5.50
N GLN A 22 -1.42 7.76 4.99
CA GLN A 22 -1.03 7.58 3.59
C GLN A 22 -0.61 6.11 3.54
N ALA A 23 -1.49 5.27 2.99
CA ALA A 23 -1.13 3.93 2.63
C ALA A 23 0.11 4.04 1.74
N ASP A 24 1.21 3.37 2.10
CA ASP A 24 2.43 3.30 1.30
C ASP A 24 2.15 2.49 0.03
N GLN A 25 1.28 2.98 -0.86
CA GLN A 25 0.95 2.30 -2.10
C GLN A 25 2.20 2.33 -2.99
N CYS A 26 2.66 1.15 -3.39
CA CYS A 26 3.80 0.94 -4.27
C CYS A 26 3.38 0.21 -5.55
N ALA A 27 2.17 0.49 -6.03
CA ALA A 27 1.68 0.02 -7.32
C ALA A 27 2.43 0.71 -8.48
N TYR A 28 2.65 2.02 -8.38
CA TYR A 28 3.37 2.83 -9.37
C TYR A 28 4.72 3.25 -8.81
N ILE A 29 5.78 2.77 -9.45
CA ILE A 29 7.15 2.88 -8.96
C ILE A 29 8.05 3.48 -10.04
N SER A 30 9.25 3.89 -9.67
CA SER A 30 10.25 4.28 -10.65
C SER A 30 10.71 3.07 -11.48
N GLN A 31 11.24 3.33 -12.67
CA GLN A 31 11.88 2.29 -13.50
C GLN A 31 12.99 1.54 -12.74
N GLN A 32 13.76 2.25 -11.92
CA GLN A 32 14.83 1.66 -11.11
C GLN A 32 14.28 0.67 -10.08
N GLN A 33 13.20 1.03 -9.37
CA GLN A 33 12.53 0.13 -8.43
C GLN A 33 11.92 -1.07 -9.15
N ALA A 34 11.34 -0.87 -10.35
CA ALA A 34 10.84 -1.96 -11.16
C ALA A 34 11.95 -2.95 -11.54
N GLY A 35 13.13 -2.45 -11.94
CA GLY A 35 14.31 -3.29 -12.17
C GLY A 35 14.72 -4.09 -10.94
N ALA A 36 14.81 -3.45 -9.77
CA ALA A 36 15.13 -4.14 -8.53
C ALA A 36 14.10 -5.21 -8.15
N ALA A 37 12.81 -4.97 -8.39
CA ALA A 37 11.77 -5.97 -8.18
C ALA A 37 11.96 -7.18 -9.11
N LEU A 38 12.28 -6.96 -10.39
CA LEU A 38 12.57 -8.03 -11.35
C LEU A 38 13.80 -8.86 -10.96
N ASP A 39 14.75 -8.31 -10.20
CA ASP A 39 15.91 -9.05 -9.71
C ASP A 39 15.59 -9.98 -8.54
N HIS A 40 14.59 -9.62 -7.71
CA HIS A 40 14.19 -10.40 -6.54
C HIS A 40 13.05 -11.38 -6.78
N ILE A 41 12.14 -11.07 -7.71
CA ILE A 41 10.99 -11.91 -8.04
C ILE A 41 11.32 -12.64 -9.34
N LYS A 42 11.17 -13.97 -9.36
CA LYS A 42 11.42 -14.79 -10.56
C LYS A 42 10.26 -15.77 -10.77
N PRO A 43 10.05 -16.27 -12.00
CA PRO A 43 9.18 -17.43 -12.21
C PRO A 43 9.56 -18.57 -11.27
N GLY A 44 8.57 -19.17 -10.62
CA GLY A 44 8.73 -20.19 -9.58
C GLY A 44 8.75 -19.65 -8.14
N THR A 45 8.94 -18.34 -7.93
CA THR A 45 8.77 -17.74 -6.59
C THR A 45 7.34 -17.89 -6.12
N GLU A 46 7.13 -18.24 -4.85
CA GLU A 46 5.82 -18.16 -4.22
C GLU A 46 5.62 -16.76 -3.62
N PHE A 47 4.42 -16.18 -3.82
CA PHE A 47 4.05 -14.87 -3.30
C PHE A 47 2.65 -14.88 -2.67
N LEU A 48 2.37 -13.86 -1.88
CA LEU A 48 1.09 -13.61 -1.23
C LEU A 48 0.74 -12.12 -1.37
N ALA A 49 -0.47 -11.82 -1.81
CA ALA A 49 -1.02 -10.48 -1.77
C ALA A 49 -1.85 -10.29 -0.49
N TYR A 50 -1.53 -9.27 0.31
CA TYR A 50 -2.22 -8.99 1.57
C TYR A 50 -2.07 -7.53 1.99
N CYS A 51 -3.18 -6.83 2.20
CA CYS A 51 -3.20 -5.47 2.75
C CYS A 51 -3.64 -5.47 4.22
N GLU A 52 -2.66 -5.53 5.14
CA GLU A 52 -2.91 -5.40 6.58
C GLU A 52 -3.67 -4.12 6.97
N PRO A 53 -3.32 -2.91 6.48
CA PRO A 53 -4.05 -1.69 6.88
C PRO A 53 -5.44 -1.56 6.25
N CYS A 54 -5.84 -2.48 5.37
CA CYS A 54 -7.16 -2.49 4.73
C CYS A 54 -8.20 -3.31 5.51
N ASP A 55 -7.87 -3.78 6.72
CA ASP A 55 -8.69 -4.71 7.52
C ASP A 55 -9.01 -6.03 6.76
N GLU A 56 -8.12 -6.45 5.85
CA GLU A 56 -8.25 -7.74 5.19
C GLU A 56 -8.02 -8.89 6.20
N PRO A 57 -8.79 -9.98 6.12
CA PRO A 57 -8.54 -11.16 6.93
C PRO A 57 -7.13 -11.71 6.68
N THR A 58 -6.44 -12.09 7.76
CA THR A 58 -5.11 -12.71 7.63
C THR A 58 -5.19 -13.95 6.73
N PRO A 59 -4.43 -14.00 5.63
CA PRO A 59 -4.52 -15.08 4.67
C PRO A 59 -3.92 -16.37 5.23
N ALA A 60 -4.58 -17.50 4.92
CA ALA A 60 -4.03 -18.82 5.19
C ALA A 60 -2.85 -19.12 4.23
N ARG A 61 -1.97 -20.04 4.61
CA ARG A 61 -0.85 -20.48 3.76
C ARG A 61 -1.29 -21.02 2.39
N SER A 62 -2.52 -21.53 2.28
CA SER A 62 -3.10 -21.97 1.00
C SER A 62 -3.41 -20.83 0.02
N ALA A 63 -3.34 -19.57 0.46
CA ALA A 63 -3.49 -18.38 -0.39
C ALA A 63 -2.19 -18.00 -1.13
N MET A 64 -1.08 -18.68 -0.85
CA MET A 64 0.17 -18.52 -1.60
C MET A 64 -0.06 -18.87 -3.08
N GLN A 65 0.51 -18.05 -3.96
CA GLN A 65 0.45 -18.22 -5.41
C GLN A 65 1.86 -18.34 -5.98
N SER A 66 2.03 -19.05 -7.09
CA SER A 66 3.32 -19.12 -7.79
C SER A 66 3.37 -18.09 -8.91
N VAL A 67 4.51 -17.41 -9.03
CA VAL A 67 4.83 -16.57 -10.18
C VAL A 67 5.08 -17.48 -11.39
N GLN A 68 4.24 -17.38 -12.41
CA GLN A 68 4.42 -18.06 -13.70
C GLN A 68 5.03 -17.09 -14.71
N GLU A 69 4.55 -15.85 -14.69
CA GLU A 69 5.03 -14.75 -15.52
C GLU A 69 5.25 -13.52 -14.66
N LEU A 70 6.30 -12.76 -14.98
CA LEU A 70 6.62 -11.48 -14.36
C LEU A 70 6.96 -10.45 -15.44
N ARG A 71 6.34 -9.28 -15.35
CA ARG A 71 6.55 -8.20 -16.32
C ARG A 71 6.63 -6.86 -15.62
N ALA A 72 7.52 -5.98 -16.10
CA ALA A 72 7.51 -4.56 -15.80
C ALA A 72 7.11 -3.77 -17.05
N ALA A 73 6.25 -2.76 -16.89
CA ALA A 73 5.85 -1.90 -18.00
C ALA A 73 5.64 -0.45 -17.52
N PRO A 74 5.90 0.55 -18.38
CA PRO A 74 5.52 1.93 -18.09
C PRO A 74 4.00 2.03 -18.00
N THR A 75 3.50 2.78 -17.01
CA THR A 75 2.05 2.99 -16.79
C THR A 75 1.46 4.01 -17.76
N GLY A 76 2.31 4.85 -18.35
CA GLY A 76 1.87 6.03 -19.11
C GLY A 76 1.53 7.24 -18.24
N TYR A 77 1.69 7.14 -16.91
CA TYR A 77 1.43 8.21 -15.94
C TYR A 77 2.72 8.61 -15.22
N GLU A 78 3.04 9.91 -15.21
CA GLU A 78 4.17 10.48 -14.43
C GLU A 78 5.52 9.74 -14.53
N ASN A 79 5.80 9.12 -15.69
CA ASN A 79 7.00 8.27 -15.91
C ASN A 79 7.14 7.11 -14.91
N THR A 80 6.03 6.65 -14.35
CA THR A 80 5.98 5.50 -13.45
C THR A 80 5.88 4.18 -14.21
N TRP A 81 6.22 3.11 -13.51
CA TRP A 81 6.22 1.74 -13.95
C TRP A 81 5.38 0.90 -12.99
N GLU A 82 4.81 -0.19 -13.51
CA GLU A 82 4.07 -1.17 -12.72
C GLU A 82 4.70 -2.56 -12.94
N ILE A 83 4.66 -3.39 -11.90
CA ILE A 83 4.96 -4.82 -11.98
C ILE A 83 3.66 -5.59 -12.09
N SER A 84 3.60 -6.54 -13.02
CA SER A 84 2.53 -7.52 -13.11
C SER A 84 3.05 -8.93 -12.92
N VAL A 85 2.30 -9.71 -12.17
CA VAL A 85 2.50 -11.14 -11.95
C VAL A 85 1.30 -11.87 -12.55
N ASN A 86 1.57 -12.85 -13.42
CA ASN A 86 0.53 -13.65 -14.09
C ASN A 86 -0.53 -12.78 -14.79
N GLY A 87 -0.08 -11.68 -15.41
CA GLY A 87 -0.95 -10.73 -16.12
C GLY A 87 -1.74 -9.75 -15.24
N LYS A 88 -1.57 -9.78 -13.91
CA LYS A 88 -2.23 -8.85 -12.98
C LYS A 88 -1.21 -7.89 -12.37
N GLY A 89 -1.47 -6.58 -12.45
CA GLY A 89 -0.70 -5.56 -11.74
C GLY A 89 -0.74 -5.81 -10.22
N ILE A 90 0.41 -5.64 -9.57
CA ILE A 90 0.55 -5.85 -8.12
C ILE A 90 1.05 -4.58 -7.43
N ASP A 91 0.64 -4.40 -6.17
CA ASP A 91 1.23 -3.41 -5.28
C ASP A 91 2.38 -4.06 -4.50
N LEU A 92 3.59 -3.55 -4.67
CA LEU A 92 4.77 -4.13 -4.01
C LEU A 92 4.77 -3.95 -2.49
N ALA A 93 4.02 -3.00 -1.94
CA ALA A 93 3.90 -2.83 -0.49
C ALA A 93 3.03 -3.90 0.16
N TYR A 94 2.16 -4.52 -0.62
CA TYR A 94 1.22 -5.56 -0.18
C TYR A 94 1.52 -6.92 -0.81
N THR A 95 2.71 -7.09 -1.38
CA THR A 95 3.16 -8.36 -1.97
C THR A 95 4.32 -8.94 -1.19
N PHE A 96 4.10 -10.09 -0.57
CA PHE A 96 5.09 -10.81 0.22
C PHE A 96 5.62 -11.99 -0.58
N VAL A 97 6.94 -12.05 -0.78
CA VAL A 97 7.60 -13.18 -1.47
C VAL A 97 8.24 -14.14 -0.48
N LYS A 98 8.09 -15.43 -0.73
CA LYS A 98 8.73 -16.48 0.06
C LYS A 98 10.13 -16.73 -0.49
N ARG A 99 11.14 -16.58 0.37
CA ARG A 99 12.54 -16.92 0.09
C ARG A 99 12.84 -18.37 0.43
#